data_AF-A0A3Q2XZM0-F1
#
_entry.id   AF-A0A3Q2XZM0-F1
#
_cell.length_a   1.000
_cell.length_b   1.000
_cell.length_c   1.000
_cell.angle_alpha   90.00
_cell.angle_beta   90.00
_cell.angle_gamma   90.00
#
_symmetry.space_group_name_H-M   'P 1'
#
loop_
_entity.id
_entity.type
_entity.pdbx_description
1 polymer ?
#
loop_
_entity_poly.entity_id
_entity_poly.type
_entity_poly.pdbx_seq_one_letter_code
_entity_poly.pdbx_strand_id
1 'polypeptide(L)'
;MLFVDGMNGLIAHKEIVQWLYTLAGTKFRLVVKTALKLLLVFVEYTESNAALFINAVNDVDAKRGTKAWGNIMEILNEKDGVDTELLVYAMTLINKTLASLPDQDSYYDMVDCLEDQVCMFSLCPRGFSPGTPVSSHISKRCLAG
;
A
#
# COMPACT_ATOMS: atom_id res chain seq x y z
N MET A 1 -3.84 5.85 25.33
CA MET A 1 -2.78 6.79 25.74
C MET A 1 -1.58 6.62 24.82
N LEU A 2 -1.59 7.27 23.65
CA LEU A 2 -0.35 7.61 22.96
C LEU A 2 0.02 9.01 23.44
N PHE A 3 1.29 9.21 23.81
CA PHE A 3 1.77 10.51 24.21
C PHE A 3 1.63 11.46 23.01
N VAL A 4 0.92 12.57 23.19
CA VAL A 4 0.70 13.60 22.15
C VAL A 4 2.04 14.04 21.56
N ASP A 5 3.07 14.18 22.40
CA ASP A 5 4.43 14.52 21.97
C ASP A 5 5.10 13.44 21.11
N GLY A 6 4.81 12.15 21.36
CA GLY A 6 5.31 11.04 20.55
C GLY A 6 4.71 11.03 19.15
N MET A 7 3.40 11.33 19.05
CA MET A 7 2.71 11.45 17.76
C MET A 7 3.19 12.67 16.96
N ASN A 8 3.40 13.80 17.62
CA ASN A 8 3.98 14.98 16.98
C ASN A 8 5.40 14.72 16.45
N GLY A 9 6.20 13.93 17.15
CA GLY A 9 7.51 13.48 16.66
C GLY A 9 7.40 12.60 15.41
N LEU A 10 6.43 11.68 15.35
CA LEU A 10 6.14 10.87 14.17
C LEU A 10 5.73 11.73 12.96
N ILE A 11 4.88 12.74 13.19
CA ILE A 11 4.42 13.67 12.15
C ILE A 11 5.59 14.53 11.63
N ALA A 12 6.50 14.95 12.51
CA ALA A 12 7.65 15.76 12.15
C ALA A 12 8.71 15.00 11.32
N HIS A 13 8.76 13.66 11.45
CA HIS A 13 9.78 12.82 10.82
C HIS A 13 9.17 11.80 9.86
N LYS A 14 8.98 12.23 8.60
CA LYS A 14 8.41 11.39 7.52
C LYS A 14 9.16 10.07 7.31
N GLU A 15 10.45 10.03 7.62
CA GLU A 15 11.30 8.83 7.50
C GLU A 15 10.80 7.68 8.37
N ILE A 16 10.17 7.98 9.51
CA ILE A 16 9.62 6.96 10.41
C ILE A 16 8.40 6.30 9.76
N VAL A 17 7.52 7.09 9.13
CA VAL A 17 6.35 6.56 8.41
C VAL A 17 6.79 5.73 7.20
N GLN A 18 7.80 6.19 6.45
CA GLN A 18 8.42 5.44 5.35
C GLN A 18 9.02 4.11 5.82
N TRP A 19 9.67 4.12 6.99
CA TRP A 19 10.24 2.92 7.59
C TRP A 19 9.15 1.94 8.07
N LEU A 20 8.10 2.43 8.74
CA LEU A 20 6.94 1.60 9.12
C LEU A 20 6.26 0.96 7.91
N TYR A 21 6.09 1.72 6.82
CA TYR A 21 5.57 1.18 5.56
C TYR A 21 6.49 0.10 4.97
N THR A 22 7.80 0.29 5.04
CA THR A 22 8.78 -0.71 4.63
C THR A 22 8.70 -1.99 5.47
N LEU A 23 8.47 -1.87 6.78
CA LEU A 23 8.30 -3.02 7.68
C LEU A 23 7.03 -3.83 7.36
N ALA A 24 5.98 -3.18 6.87
CA ALA A 24 4.76 -3.86 6.44
C ALA A 24 4.99 -4.81 5.26
N GLY A 25 6.01 -4.58 4.42
CA GLY A 25 6.39 -5.47 3.32
C GLY A 25 7.37 -6.58 3.68
N THR A 26 7.58 -6.88 4.97
CA THR A 26 8.53 -7.92 5.40
C THR A 26 7.86 -9.29 5.55
N LYS A 27 8.65 -10.37 5.56
CA LYS A 27 8.13 -11.75 5.74
C LYS A 27 7.77 -12.09 7.19
N PHE A 28 8.05 -11.21 8.15
CA PHE A 28 7.86 -11.48 9.58
C PHE A 28 6.46 -11.03 10.03
N ARG A 29 5.51 -11.95 10.08
CA ARG A 29 4.08 -11.67 10.39
C ARG A 29 3.86 -10.80 11.62
N LEU A 30 4.60 -11.04 12.71
CA LEU A 30 4.48 -10.24 13.94
C LEU A 30 4.91 -8.78 13.73
N VAL A 31 5.96 -8.57 12.94
CA VAL A 31 6.47 -7.23 12.59
C VAL A 31 5.47 -6.52 11.69
N VAL A 32 4.97 -7.20 10.66
CA VAL A 32 3.93 -6.68 9.75
C VAL A 32 2.69 -6.27 10.55
N LYS A 33 2.19 -7.14 11.43
CA LYS A 33 1.04 -6.85 12.30
C LYS A 33 1.24 -5.59 13.13
N THR A 34 2.42 -5.44 13.71
CA THR A 34 2.73 -4.29 14.57
C THR A 34 2.86 -3.01 13.74
N ALA A 35 3.51 -3.09 12.57
CA ALA A 35 3.63 -1.98 11.64
C ALA A 35 2.25 -1.50 11.15
N LEU A 36 1.38 -2.40 10.73
CA LEU A 36 0.01 -2.06 10.30
C LEU A 36 -0.81 -1.40 11.41
N LYS A 37 -0.71 -1.89 12.65
CA LYS A 37 -1.39 -1.27 13.81
C LYS A 37 -0.89 0.14 14.06
N LEU A 38 0.43 0.37 14.01
CA LEU A 38 1.01 1.70 14.21
C LEU A 38 0.62 2.66 13.08
N LEU A 39 0.62 2.18 11.82
CA LEU A 39 0.17 2.97 10.66
C LEU A 39 -1.32 3.32 10.76
N LEU A 40 -2.16 2.38 11.20
CA LEU A 40 -3.59 2.63 11.44
C LEU A 40 -3.79 3.74 12.46
N VAL A 41 -3.14 3.63 13.62
CA VAL A 41 -3.27 4.64 14.67
C VAL A 41 -2.69 5.99 14.22
N PHE A 42 -1.67 5.99 13.36
CA PHE A 42 -1.14 7.20 12.75
C PHE A 42 -2.14 7.90 11.83
N VAL A 43 -2.76 7.16 10.90
CA VAL A 43 -3.77 7.72 9.98
C VAL A 43 -5.02 8.16 10.74
N GLU A 44 -5.43 7.43 11.78
CA GLU A 44 -6.58 7.79 12.61
C GLU A 44 -6.38 9.03 13.49
N TYR A 45 -5.13 9.41 13.75
CA TYR A 45 -4.83 10.47 14.70
C TYR A 45 -5.34 11.84 14.23
N THR A 46 -5.11 12.18 12.95
CA THR A 46 -5.64 13.40 12.31
C THR A 46 -5.84 13.14 10.81
N GLU A 47 -6.84 13.77 10.19
CA GLU A 47 -7.14 13.60 8.76
C GLU A 47 -5.95 13.96 7.86
N SER A 48 -5.15 14.97 8.23
CA SER A 48 -3.96 15.39 7.48
C SER A 48 -2.87 14.32 7.42
N ASN A 49 -2.86 13.35 8.35
CA ASN A 49 -1.86 12.27 8.34
C ASN A 49 -2.07 11.30 7.18
N ALA A 50 -3.28 11.19 6.63
CA ALA A 50 -3.54 10.36 5.45
C ALA A 50 -2.68 10.81 4.26
N ALA A 51 -2.62 12.11 3.99
CA ALA A 51 -1.78 12.68 2.93
C ALA A 51 -0.28 12.44 3.19
N LEU A 52 0.17 12.57 4.45
CA LEU A 52 1.56 12.26 4.82
C LEU A 52 1.89 10.79 4.60
N PHE A 53 0.96 9.90 4.93
CA PHE A 53 1.11 8.47 4.70
C PHE A 53 1.18 8.13 3.21
N ILE A 54 0.28 8.67 2.38
CA ILE A 54 0.29 8.47 0.93
C ILE A 54 1.63 8.93 0.33
N ASN A 55 2.13 10.10 0.72
CA ASN A 55 3.43 10.59 0.27
C ASN A 55 4.58 9.66 0.69
N ALA A 56 4.53 9.13 1.91
CA ALA A 56 5.52 8.17 2.38
C ALA A 56 5.49 6.84 1.59
N VAL A 57 4.30 6.33 1.25
CA VAL A 57 4.11 5.15 0.40
C VAL A 57 4.73 5.38 -0.98
N ASN A 58 4.35 6.49 -1.61
CA ASN A 58 4.83 6.86 -2.94
C ASN A 58 6.35 7.00 -2.97
N ASP A 59 6.95 7.67 -1.97
CA ASP A 59 8.40 7.82 -1.85
C ASP A 59 9.12 6.47 -1.71
N VAL A 60 8.59 5.55 -0.91
CA VAL A 60 9.22 4.24 -0.68
C VAL A 60 9.14 3.36 -1.93
N ASP A 61 7.98 3.31 -2.57
CA ASP A 61 7.78 2.47 -3.75
C ASP A 61 8.46 3.04 -4.99
N ALA A 62 8.48 4.37 -5.15
CA ALA A 62 9.25 5.03 -6.20
C ALA A 62 10.75 4.73 -6.07
N LYS A 63 11.31 4.75 -4.84
CA LYS A 63 12.71 4.37 -4.59
C LYS A 63 12.99 2.90 -4.90
N ARG A 64 11.99 2.01 -4.78
CA ARG A 64 12.09 0.59 -5.10
C ARG A 64 11.84 0.28 -6.58
N GLY A 65 11.35 1.25 -7.35
CA GLY A 65 10.92 1.04 -8.73
C GLY A 65 9.66 0.19 -8.84
N THR A 66 8.85 0.12 -7.77
CA THR A 66 7.58 -0.60 -7.72
C THR A 66 6.42 0.37 -7.82
N LYS A 67 5.25 -0.13 -8.25
CA LYS A 67 4.01 0.66 -8.19
C LYS A 67 3.66 0.95 -6.73
N ALA A 68 3.07 2.11 -6.47
CA ALA A 68 2.64 2.55 -5.14
C ALA A 68 1.65 1.56 -4.50
N TRP A 69 1.73 1.35 -3.19
CA TRP A 69 0.94 0.40 -2.40
C TRP A 69 1.37 -1.07 -2.53
N GLY A 70 2.50 -1.36 -3.18
CA GLY A 70 2.95 -2.72 -3.46
C GLY A 70 3.02 -3.62 -2.21
N ASN A 71 3.58 -3.10 -1.10
CA ASN A 71 3.72 -3.87 0.14
C ASN A 71 2.36 -4.29 0.73
N ILE A 72 1.35 -3.41 0.68
CA ILE A 72 0.02 -3.68 1.25
C ILE A 72 -0.77 -4.61 0.33
N MET A 73 -0.65 -4.42 -0.99
CA MET A 73 -1.29 -5.31 -1.96
C MET A 73 -0.72 -6.72 -1.94
N GLU A 74 0.56 -6.89 -1.57
CA GLU A 74 1.13 -8.21 -1.36
C GLU A 74 0.49 -8.93 -0.16
N ILE A 75 0.21 -8.22 0.93
CA ILE A 75 -0.51 -8.76 2.10
C ILE A 75 -1.92 -9.19 1.70
N LEU A 76 -2.63 -8.37 0.91
CA LEU A 76 -4.00 -8.66 0.46
C LEU A 76 -4.10 -9.83 -0.53
N ASN A 77 -3.01 -10.10 -1.28
CA ASN A 77 -2.95 -11.17 -2.27
C ASN A 77 -2.29 -12.46 -1.76
N GLU A 78 -1.95 -12.55 -0.47
CA GLU A 78 -1.33 -13.74 0.12
C GLU A 78 -2.26 -14.95 0.02
N LYS A 79 -1.86 -15.98 -0.75
CA LYS A 79 -2.67 -17.18 -1.00
C LYS A 79 -2.45 -18.32 0.02
N ASP A 80 -1.33 -18.30 0.75
CA ASP A 80 -0.93 -19.37 1.66
C ASP A 80 -1.04 -18.96 3.14
N GLY A 81 -1.88 -19.67 3.90
CA GLY A 81 -1.99 -19.48 5.34
C GLY A 81 -2.42 -18.07 5.74
N VAL A 82 -3.50 -17.59 5.11
CA VAL A 82 -4.12 -16.27 5.31
C VAL A 82 -4.33 -15.99 6.79
N ASP A 83 -3.58 -15.02 7.30
CA ASP A 83 -3.88 -14.40 8.59
C ASP A 83 -4.96 -13.35 8.35
N THR A 84 -6.22 -13.74 8.57
CA THR A 84 -7.39 -12.89 8.36
C THR A 84 -7.27 -11.57 9.12
N GLU A 85 -6.56 -11.56 10.27
CA GLU A 85 -6.34 -10.35 11.05
C GLU A 85 -5.46 -9.34 10.29
N LEU A 86 -4.42 -9.82 9.60
CA LEU A 86 -3.57 -8.98 8.75
C LEU A 86 -4.34 -8.41 7.55
N LEU A 87 -5.20 -9.21 6.92
CA LEU A 87 -6.06 -8.75 5.84
C LEU A 87 -7.01 -7.65 6.32
N VAL A 88 -7.64 -7.84 7.48
CA VAL A 88 -8.52 -6.83 8.08
C VAL A 88 -7.75 -5.55 8.36
N TYR A 89 -6.53 -5.63 8.90
CA TYR A 89 -5.72 -4.43 9.14
C TYR A 89 -5.30 -3.72 7.85
N ALA A 90 -4.84 -4.46 6.84
CA ALA A 90 -4.46 -3.90 5.55
C ALA A 90 -5.65 -3.20 4.86
N MET A 91 -6.81 -3.87 4.80
CA MET A 91 -8.03 -3.32 4.20
C MET A 91 -8.55 -2.11 4.99
N THR A 92 -8.53 -2.19 6.32
CA THR A 92 -8.95 -1.06 7.19
C THR A 92 -8.04 0.14 6.99
N LEU A 93 -6.72 -0.08 6.83
CA LEU A 93 -5.76 1.00 6.61
C LEU A 93 -6.04 1.72 5.29
N ILE A 94 -6.28 0.98 4.21
CA ILE A 94 -6.67 1.56 2.91
C ILE A 94 -7.98 2.34 3.03
N ASN A 95 -9.02 1.72 3.60
CA ASN A 95 -10.33 2.35 3.73
C ASN A 95 -10.28 3.64 4.56
N LYS A 96 -9.51 3.65 5.65
CA LYS A 96 -9.34 4.86 6.47
C LYS A 96 -8.55 5.93 5.76
N THR A 97 -7.50 5.55 5.04
CA THR A 97 -6.72 6.51 4.24
C THR A 97 -7.60 7.17 3.18
N LEU A 98 -8.41 6.37 2.46
CA LEU A 98 -9.37 6.86 1.47
C LEU A 98 -10.44 7.77 2.09
N ALA A 99 -11.01 7.38 3.23
CA ALA A 99 -12.03 8.14 3.92
C ALA A 99 -11.52 9.49 4.50
N SER A 100 -10.21 9.62 4.67
CA SER A 100 -9.56 10.85 5.17
C SER A 100 -9.09 11.79 4.06
N LEU A 101 -9.35 11.47 2.78
CA LEU A 101 -9.03 12.35 1.66
C LEU A 101 -10.03 13.53 1.61
N PRO A 102 -9.53 14.78 1.43
CA PRO A 102 -10.37 15.97 1.53
C PRO A 102 -11.22 16.24 0.27
N ASP A 103 -10.82 15.68 -0.87
CA ASP A 103 -11.46 15.91 -2.17
C ASP A 103 -11.66 14.62 -2.96
N GLN A 104 -12.66 14.67 -3.84
CA GLN A 104 -13.11 13.55 -4.63
C GLN A 104 -12.06 13.11 -5.67
N ASP A 105 -11.30 14.07 -6.23
CA ASP A 105 -10.28 13.77 -7.22
C ASP A 105 -9.16 12.90 -6.62
N SER A 106 -8.63 13.30 -5.46
CA SER A 106 -7.63 12.53 -4.72
C SER A 106 -8.11 11.12 -4.36
N TYR A 107 -9.41 10.98 -4.03
CA TYR A 107 -10.01 9.69 -3.73
C TYR A 107 -9.98 8.76 -4.96
N TYR A 108 -10.42 9.26 -6.13
CA TYR A 108 -10.42 8.45 -7.35
C TYR A 108 -9.01 8.16 -7.86
N ASP A 109 -8.07 9.10 -7.76
CA ASP A 109 -6.66 8.87 -8.09
C ASP A 109 -6.08 7.69 -7.28
N MET A 110 -6.39 7.63 -5.99
CA MET A 110 -5.92 6.54 -5.12
C MET A 110 -6.63 5.21 -5.39
N VAL A 111 -7.94 5.22 -5.66
CA VAL A 111 -8.69 4.02 -6.04
C VAL A 111 -8.15 3.45 -7.35
N ASP A 112 -7.96 4.28 -8.36
CA ASP A 112 -7.41 3.88 -9.65
C ASP A 112 -6.02 3.26 -9.48
N CYS A 113 -5.14 3.87 -8.67
CA CYS A 113 -3.83 3.31 -8.35
C CYS A 113 -3.90 1.90 -7.73
N LEU A 114 -4.87 1.65 -6.85
CA LEU A 114 -5.09 0.35 -6.22
C LEU A 114 -5.67 -0.66 -7.20
N GLU A 115 -6.62 -0.28 -8.05
CA GLU A 115 -7.18 -1.15 -9.09
C GLU A 115 -6.09 -1.58 -10.09
N ASP A 116 -5.24 -0.65 -10.47
CA ASP A 116 -4.10 -0.89 -11.38
C ASP A 116 -3.11 -1.92 -10.84
N GLN A 117 -2.97 -2.01 -9.51
CA GLN A 117 -2.19 -3.05 -8.84
C GLN A 117 -2.91 -4.40 -8.91
N VAL A 118 -4.20 -4.46 -8.55
CA VAL A 118 -4.99 -5.71 -8.59
C VAL A 118 -5.03 -6.28 -10.00
N CYS A 119 -5.20 -5.41 -11.01
CA CYS A 119 -5.21 -5.77 -12.41
C CYS A 119 -3.83 -6.33 -12.84
N MET A 120 -2.74 -5.69 -12.42
CA MET A 120 -1.38 -6.19 -12.71
C MET A 120 -1.10 -7.55 -12.06
N PHE A 121 -1.52 -7.78 -10.82
CA PHE A 121 -1.36 -9.06 -10.13
C PHE A 121 -2.22 -10.19 -10.72
N SER A 122 -3.42 -9.87 -11.21
CA SER A 122 -4.32 -10.86 -11.81
C SER A 122 -3.94 -11.22 -13.26
N LEU A 123 -3.46 -10.25 -14.04
CA LEU A 123 -3.00 -10.47 -15.42
C LEU A 123 -1.57 -11.01 -15.50
N CYS A 124 -0.71 -10.73 -14.51
CA CYS A 124 0.68 -11.15 -14.49
C CYS A 124 1.00 -11.93 -13.20
N PRO A 125 0.61 -13.21 -13.08
CA PRO A 125 0.98 -14.03 -11.93
C PRO A 125 2.50 -14.20 -11.91
N ARG A 126 3.16 -13.44 -11.03
CA ARG A 126 4.57 -13.50 -10.58
C ARG A 126 5.52 -14.20 -11.58
N GLY A 127 6.02 -13.45 -12.56
CA GLY A 127 7.04 -13.98 -13.48
C GLY A 127 7.67 -13.01 -14.48
N PHE A 128 7.35 -11.71 -14.48
CA PHE A 128 7.90 -10.79 -15.48
C PHE A 128 8.80 -9.72 -14.85
N SER A 129 10.11 -9.85 -15.09
CA SER A 129 11.10 -8.84 -14.72
C SER A 129 11.04 -7.69 -15.74
N PRO A 130 11.12 -6.41 -15.31
CA PRO A 130 10.98 -5.27 -16.20
C PRO A 130 12.25 -5.09 -17.02
N GLY A 131 12.30 -5.66 -18.23
CA GLY A 131 13.47 -5.54 -19.10
C GLY A 131 13.28 -5.88 -20.58
N THR A 132 12.13 -6.38 -21.03
CA THR A 132 11.92 -6.67 -22.46
C THR A 132 10.87 -5.76 -23.06
N PRO A 133 11.12 -5.17 -24.24
CA PRO A 133 10.17 -4.30 -24.90
C PRO A 133 8.90 -5.10 -25.22
N VAL A 134 7.76 -4.56 -24.81
CA VAL A 134 6.43 -5.05 -25.18
C VAL A 134 6.29 -4.87 -26.70
N SER A 135 6.70 -5.88 -27.45
CA SER A 135 6.45 -5.96 -28.88
C SER A 135 5.97 -7.36 -29.23
N SER A 136 4.77 -7.39 -29.82
CA SER A 136 4.17 -8.45 -30.64
C SER A 136 3.25 -9.52 -30.03
N HIS A 137 3.16 -9.73 -28.70
CA HIS A 137 2.34 -10.85 -28.18
C HIS A 137 0.93 -10.52 -27.65
N ILE A 138 0.51 -9.26 -27.57
CA ILE A 138 -0.79 -8.88 -26.96
C ILE A 138 -1.98 -8.97 -27.95
N SER A 139 -1.75 -9.05 -29.26
CA SER A 139 -2.86 -9.00 -30.24
C SER A 139 -3.68 -10.30 -30.40
N LYS A 140 -3.28 -11.44 -29.81
CA LYS A 140 -3.96 -12.73 -30.05
C LYS A 140 -4.86 -13.25 -28.92
N ARG A 141 -4.79 -12.68 -27.71
CA ARG A 141 -5.61 -13.16 -26.57
C ARG A 141 -6.94 -12.42 -26.38
N CYS A 142 -7.16 -11.27 -27.00
CA CYS A 142 -8.42 -10.52 -26.87
C CYS A 142 -9.47 -10.84 -27.94
N LEU A 143 -9.20 -11.73 -28.91
CA LEU A 143 -10.14 -12.05 -30.01
C LEU A 143 -10.68 -13.49 -29.97
N ALA A 144 -10.46 -14.24 -28.89
CA ALA A 144 -11.02 -15.57 -28.71
C ALA A 144 -11.48 -15.76 -27.27
N GLY A 145 -12.67 -15.24 -26.99
CA GLY A 145 -13.41 -15.39 -25.73
C GLY A 145 -14.82 -14.86 -25.95
#